data_AF-A0A0A0BY80-F1
#
_entry.id   AF-A0A0A0BY80-F1
#
_cell.length_a   1.000
_cell.length_b   1.000
_cell.length_c   1.000
_cell.angle_alpha   90.00
_cell.angle_beta   90.00
_cell.angle_gamma   90.00
#
_symmetry.space_group_name_H-M   'P 1'
#
loop_
_entity.id
_entity.type
_entity.pdbx_description
1 polymer ?
#
loop_
_entity_poly.entity_id
_entity_poly.type
_entity_poly.pdbx_seq_one_letter_code
_entity_poly.pdbx_strand_id
1 'polypeptide(L)' 'MRLTFYVTRWTPDRIGAFMAGVASVAEELGLPSPLPPSSLIGVEALYEPDVLVEVEATAVLD' A
#
# COMPACT_ATOMS: atom_id res chain seq x y z
N MET A 1 11.59 -7.25 -4.59
CA MET A 1 10.35 -7.36 -3.80
C MET A 1 9.13 -6.97 -4.61
N ARG A 2 7.92 -7.30 -4.15
CA ARG A 2 6.61 -6.88 -4.69
C ARG A 2 5.73 -6.44 -3.53
N LEU A 3 4.88 -5.43 -3.77
CA LEU A 3 3.86 -4.99 -2.81
C LEU A 3 2.46 -5.22 -3.39
N THR A 4 1.51 -5.61 -2.55
CA THR A 4 0.08 -5.65 -2.87
C THR A 4 -0.69 -4.94 -1.78
N PHE A 5 -1.50 -3.96 -2.17
CA PHE A 5 -2.33 -3.16 -1.27
C PHE A 5 -3.79 -3.58 -1.43
N TYR A 6 -4.43 -3.93 -0.32
CA TYR A 6 -5.88 -4.13 -0.25
C TYR A 6 -6.49 -2.93 0.47
N VAL A 7 -7.39 -2.21 -0.21
CA VAL A 7 -7.91 -0.93 0.30
C VAL A 7 -9.43 -0.99 0.38
N THR A 8 -9.99 -0.74 1.56
CA THR A 8 -11.44 -0.65 1.75
C THR A 8 -11.97 0.70 1.30
N ARG A 9 -13.23 0.73 0.87
CA ARG A 9 -13.93 1.98 0.45
C ARG A 9 -13.13 2.73 -0.62
N TRP A 10 -12.45 1.99 -1.50
CA TRP A 10 -11.57 2.57 -2.52
C TRP A 10 -12.36 3.32 -3.58
N THR A 11 -11.91 4.52 -3.89
CA THR A 11 -12.37 5.35 -5.01
C THR A 11 -11.16 6.04 -5.65
N PRO A 12 -11.12 6.27 -6.98
CA PRO A 12 -9.94 6.82 -7.65
C PRO A 12 -9.46 8.17 -7.10
N ASP A 13 -10.34 9.01 -6.58
CA ASP A 13 -10.02 10.30 -5.95
C ASP A 13 -9.12 10.17 -4.71
N ARG A 14 -9.07 9.00 -4.07
CA ARG A 14 -8.23 8.74 -2.89
C ARG A 14 -6.76 8.50 -3.22
N ILE A 15 -6.39 8.33 -4.49
CA ILE A 15 -5.00 8.03 -4.88
C ILE A 15 -4.00 9.07 -4.39
N GLY A 16 -4.38 10.35 -4.36
CA GLY A 16 -3.52 11.41 -3.84
C GLY A 16 -3.20 11.23 -2.35
N ALA A 17 -4.22 10.98 -1.53
CA ALA A 17 -4.05 10.76 -0.09
C ALA A 17 -3.27 9.47 0.21
N PHE A 18 -3.54 8.40 -0.54
CA PHE A 18 -2.79 7.15 -0.44
C PHE A 18 -1.31 7.36 -0.75
N MET A 19 -0.98 8.00 -1.87
CA MET A 19 0.41 8.25 -2.26
C MET A 19 1.13 9.19 -1.29
N ALA A 20 0.42 10.17 -0.70
CA ALA A 20 0.99 11.03 0.33
C ALA A 20 1.39 10.24 1.59
N GLY A 21 0.55 9.28 2.02
CA GLY A 21 0.87 8.39 3.15
C GLY A 21 2.05 7.46 2.86
N VAL A 22 2.13 6.90 1.64
CA VAL A 22 3.31 6.11 1.22
C VAL A 22 4.56 6.97 1.24
N ALA A 23 4.49 8.18 0.69
CA ALA A 23 5.63 9.10 0.64
C ALA A 23 6.09 9.55 2.03
N SER A 24 5.19 9.72 3.00
CA SER A 24 5.56 10.20 4.35
C SER A 24 6.42 9.21 5.15
N VAL A 25 6.42 7.93 4.77
CA VAL A 25 7.19 6.87 5.46
C VAL A 25 8.25 6.22 4.58
N ALA A 26 8.31 6.56 3.30
CA ALA A 26 9.18 5.87 2.34
C ALA A 26 10.67 5.97 2.71
N GLU A 27 11.12 7.14 3.17
CA GLU A 27 12.51 7.34 3.62
C GLU A 27 12.81 6.56 4.90
N GLU A 28 11.92 6.65 5.89
CA GLU A 28 12.04 5.94 7.18
C GLU A 28 12.15 4.42 6.99
N LEU A 29 11.36 3.87 6.07
CA LEU A 29 11.31 2.45 5.78
C LEU A 29 12.36 2.01 4.73
N GLY A 30 13.17 2.93 4.21
CA GLY A 30 14.15 2.63 3.17
C GLY A 30 13.54 2.08 1.88
N LEU A 31 12.31 2.47 1.54
CA LEU A 31 11.65 2.03 0.32
C LEU A 31 12.40 2.59 -0.90
N PRO A 32 12.69 1.75 -1.92
CA PRO A 32 13.43 2.19 -3.08
C PRO A 32 12.62 3.20 -3.91
N SER A 33 13.34 4.06 -4.63
CA SER A 33 12.77 4.95 -5.64
C SER A 33 13.33 4.57 -7.02
N PRO A 34 12.50 4.16 -7.98
CA PRO A 34 11.04 4.03 -7.89
C PRO A 34 10.60 2.90 -6.93
N LEU A 35 9.37 3.02 -6.41
CA LEU A 35 8.75 1.98 -5.58
C LEU A 35 8.75 0.63 -6.31
N PRO A 36 8.77 -0.49 -5.55
CA PRO A 36 8.64 -1.80 -6.15
C PRO A 36 7.37 -1.93 -6.98
N PRO A 37 7.32 -2.86 -7.94
CA PRO A 37 6.08 -3.21 -8.62
C PRO A 37 4.97 -3.46 -7.60
N SER A 38 3.89 -2.70 -7.75
CA SER A 38 2.81 -2.62 -6.78
C SER A 38 1.45 -2.79 -7.44
N SER A 39 0.55 -3.53 -6.79
CA SER A 39 -0.88 -3.59 -7.15
C SER A 39 -1.71 -2.96 -6.05
N LEU A 40 -2.74 -2.20 -6.42
CA LEU A 40 -3.77 -1.73 -5.49
C LEU A 40 -5.10 -2.34 -5.88
N ILE A 41 -5.72 -3.05 -4.94
CA ILE A 41 -6.96 -3.79 -5.13
C ILE A 41 -7.99 -3.25 -4.14
N GLY A 42 -9.10 -2.72 -4.66
CA GLY A 42 -10.24 -2.34 -3.83
C GLY A 42 -10.93 -3.59 -3.29
N VAL A 43 -11.16 -3.65 -1.98
CA VAL A 43 -11.86 -4.76 -1.30
C VAL A 43 -13.04 -4.25 -0.48
N GLU A 44 -14.01 -5.12 -0.20
CA GLU A 44 -15.21 -4.75 0.57
C GLU A 44 -14.90 -4.62 2.07
N ALA A 45 -14.08 -5.51 2.62
CA ALA A 45 -13.72 -5.54 4.03
C ALA A 45 -12.30 -6.10 4.24
N LEU A 46 -11.72 -5.79 5.40
CA LEU A 46 -10.46 -6.35 5.92
C LEU A 46 -10.73 -7.05 7.26
N TYR A 47 -9.68 -7.44 7.99
CA TYR A 47 -9.81 -8.16 9.27
C TYR A 47 -10.68 -7.44 10.31
N GLU A 48 -10.66 -6.10 10.34
CA GLU A 48 -11.45 -5.27 11.25
C GLU A 48 -12.10 -4.09 10.51
N PRO A 49 -13.26 -3.58 10.95
CA PRO A 49 -13.97 -2.49 10.27
C PRO A 49 -13.18 -1.18 10.14
N ASP A 50 -12.26 -0.90 11.06
CA ASP A 50 -11.48 0.34 11.11
C ASP A 50 -10.14 0.23 10.35
N VAL A 51 -9.76 -0.97 9.90
CA VAL A 51 -8.59 -1.17 9.04
C VAL A 51 -8.93 -0.71 7.63
N LEU A 52 -8.23 0.31 7.15
CA LEU A 52 -8.48 0.91 5.82
C LEU A 52 -7.56 0.36 4.73
N VAL A 53 -6.37 -0.09 5.10
CA VAL A 53 -5.33 -0.57 4.18
C VAL A 53 -4.64 -1.78 4.82
N GLU A 54 -4.52 -2.85 4.05
CA GLU A 54 -3.63 -3.98 4.35
C GLU A 54 -2.56 -4.06 3.26
N VAL A 55 -1.31 -4.35 3.66
CA VAL A 55 -0.16 -4.41 2.75
C VAL A 55 0.51 -5.77 2.86
N GLU A 56 0.57 -6.49 1.74
CA GLU A 56 1.36 -7.71 1.59
C GLU A 56 2.67 -7.39 0.88
N ALA A 57 3.79 -7.86 1.44
CA ALA A 57 5.12 -7.67 0.86
C ALA A 57 5.80 -9.03 0.63
N THR A 58 6.25 -9.26 -0.61
CA THR A 58 7.11 -10.41 -0.95
C THR A 58 8.53 -9.91 -1.22
N ALA A 59 9.51 -10.36 -0.44
CA ALA A 59 10.92 -10.01 -0.62
C ALA A 59 11.76 -11.25 -0.99
N VAL A 60 12.93 -11.01 -1.59
CA VAL A 60 13.96 -12.02 -1.82
C VAL A 60 15.08 -11.72 -0.83
N LEU A 61 15.63 -12.75 -0.20
CA LEU A 61 16.80 -12.68 0.66
C LEU A 61 18.02 -13.13 -0.15
N ASP A 62 19.16 -12.47 0.08
CA ASP A 62 20.46 -12.89 -0.45
C ASP A 62 21.12 -13.92 0.48
#